data_AF-A0A2S2PJC3-F1
#
_entry.id   AF-A0A2S2PJC3-F1
#
_cell.length_a   1.000
_cell.length_b   1.000
_cell.length_c   1.000
_cell.angle_alpha   90.00
_cell.angle_beta   90.00
_cell.angle_gamma   90.00
#
_symmetry.space_group_name_H-M   'P 1'
#
loop_
_entity.id
_entity.type
_entity.pdbx_description
1 polymer ?
#
loop_
_entity_poly.entity_id
_entity_poly.type
_entity_poly.pdbx_seq_one_letter_code
_entity_poly.pdbx_strand_id
1 'polypeptide(L)'
;MCAGCFAHLLADARLRDEMATCPNCRVDIAKNTATRNLAVEKAVSELPSECQFCAKEFPRNTLQHHEQQLCAERPVKCGYSKIGCPWRGPSHEASEHEKVCPHPSTTGKDVMSALDAMDQKFQEEKLLYDTIFDLMSFEKITFNDLQLKPYRTEEFVHKLYYETARFSAFNFQWVVKTRINNMQRDPALSV
;
A
#
# COMPACT_ATOMS: atom_id res chain seq x y z
N MET A 1 -12.39 -27.02 4.00
CA MET A 1 -12.26 -28.33 4.68
C MET A 1 -11.97 -28.06 6.13
N CYS A 2 -12.83 -28.52 7.04
CA CYS A 2 -12.59 -28.37 8.48
C CYS A 2 -11.52 -29.36 8.95
N ALA A 3 -11.03 -29.18 10.18
CA ALA A 3 -9.99 -30.04 10.77
C ALA A 3 -10.40 -31.53 10.83
N GLY A 4 -11.68 -31.83 11.08
CA GLY A 4 -12.21 -33.20 11.08
C GLY A 4 -12.15 -33.85 9.70
N CYS A 5 -12.67 -33.18 8.66
CA CYS A 5 -12.60 -33.69 7.29
C CYS A 5 -11.15 -33.86 6.81
N PHE A 6 -10.24 -32.98 7.25
CA PHE A 6 -8.81 -33.08 6.95
C PHE A 6 -8.18 -34.32 7.60
N ALA A 7 -8.47 -34.57 8.88
CA ALA A 7 -7.97 -35.75 9.59
C ALA A 7 -8.51 -37.06 8.99
N HIS A 8 -9.79 -37.10 8.61
CA HIS A 8 -10.39 -38.26 7.94
C HIS A 8 -9.73 -38.55 6.59
N LEU A 9 -9.48 -37.52 5.78
CA LEU A 9 -8.85 -37.68 4.47
C LEU A 9 -7.40 -38.19 4.59
N LEU A 10 -6.63 -37.66 5.55
CA LEU A 10 -5.28 -38.17 5.84
C LEU A 10 -5.30 -39.62 6.36
N ALA A 11 -6.30 -39.97 7.18
CA ALA A 11 -6.44 -41.33 7.72
C ALA A 11 -6.83 -42.34 6.63
N ASP A 12 -7.77 -42.01 5.73
CA ASP A 12 -8.18 -42.90 4.62
C ASP A 12 -7.02 -43.16 3.65
N ALA A 13 -6.26 -42.12 3.29
CA ALA A 13 -5.07 -42.26 2.45
C ALA A 13 -4.02 -43.17 3.10
N ARG A 14 -3.80 -43.03 4.42
CA ARG A 14 -2.90 -43.91 5.17
C ARG A 14 -3.36 -45.37 5.23
N LEU A 15 -4.68 -45.61 5.31
CA LEU A 15 -5.23 -46.98 5.27
C LEU A 15 -5.07 -47.63 3.89
N ARG A 16 -4.97 -46.83 2.82
CA ARG A 16 -4.78 -47.27 1.43
C ARG A 16 -3.32 -47.32 1.00
N ASP A 17 -2.39 -46.92 1.87
CA ASP A 17 -0.96 -46.73 1.54
C ASP A 17 -0.75 -45.77 0.35
N GLU A 18 -1.60 -44.74 0.26
CA GLU A 18 -1.56 -43.71 -0.79
C GLU A 18 -1.30 -42.32 -0.21
N MET A 19 -0.87 -41.40 -1.06
CA MET A 19 -0.81 -39.98 -0.70
C MET A 19 -2.21 -39.37 -0.69
N ALA A 20 -2.53 -38.63 0.36
CA ALA A 20 -3.77 -37.88 0.46
C ALA A 20 -3.81 -36.80 -0.63
N THR A 21 -4.87 -36.77 -1.44
CA THR A 21 -5.05 -35.76 -2.49
C THR A 21 -6.36 -35.00 -2.31
N CYS A 22 -6.41 -33.75 -2.75
CA CYS A 22 -7.63 -32.96 -2.74
C CYS A 22 -8.69 -33.58 -3.67
N PRO A 23 -9.93 -33.84 -3.21
CA PRO A 23 -10.97 -34.41 -4.07
C PRO A 23 -11.34 -33.51 -5.27
N ASN A 24 -11.07 -32.20 -5.16
CA ASN A 24 -11.44 -31.22 -6.19
C ASN A 24 -10.30 -30.90 -7.17
N CYS A 25 -9.06 -30.73 -6.69
CA CYS A 25 -7.92 -30.35 -7.55
C CYS A 25 -6.82 -31.42 -7.65
N ARG A 26 -6.94 -32.55 -6.94
CA ARG A 26 -6.00 -33.68 -6.91
C ARG A 26 -4.56 -33.35 -6.49
N VAL A 27 -4.33 -32.16 -5.93
CA VAL A 27 -3.04 -31.78 -5.34
C VAL A 27 -2.82 -32.52 -4.03
N ASP A 28 -1.57 -32.91 -3.77
CA ASP A 28 -1.16 -33.58 -2.55
C ASP A 28 -1.45 -32.76 -1.30
N ILE A 29 -1.93 -33.45 -0.26
CA ILE A 29 -2.29 -32.89 1.03
C ILE A 29 -1.43 -33.55 2.10
N ALA A 30 -0.56 -32.77 2.73
CA ALA A 30 0.17 -33.20 3.93
C ALA A 30 -0.01 -32.21 5.08
N LYS A 31 0.21 -32.68 6.31
CA LYS A 31 0.06 -31.88 7.56
C LYS A 31 1.00 -30.67 7.60
N ASN A 32 2.14 -30.76 6.92
CA ASN A 32 3.21 -29.76 6.87
C ASN A 32 3.22 -28.91 5.60
N THR A 33 2.37 -29.21 4.61
CA THR A 33 2.20 -28.40 3.39
C THR A 33 0.94 -27.57 3.49
N ALA A 34 1.05 -26.26 3.27
CA ALA A 34 -0.10 -25.38 3.18
C ALA A 34 -0.95 -25.75 1.95
N THR A 35 -2.08 -26.42 2.17
CA THR A 35 -3.01 -26.80 1.10
C THR A 35 -4.05 -25.72 0.90
N ARG A 36 -4.06 -25.12 -0.29
CA ARG A 36 -5.03 -24.11 -0.70
C ARG A 36 -6.45 -24.68 -0.65
N ASN A 37 -7.31 -24.13 0.19
CA ASN A 37 -8.65 -24.65 0.41
C ASN A 37 -9.66 -23.99 -0.53
N LEU A 38 -9.72 -24.44 -1.79
CA LEU A 38 -10.54 -23.78 -2.81
C LEU A 38 -12.03 -23.68 -2.43
N ALA A 39 -12.58 -24.66 -1.71
CA ALA A 39 -13.96 -24.60 -1.23
C ALA A 39 -14.16 -23.48 -0.20
N VAL A 40 -13.23 -23.29 0.73
CA VAL A 40 -13.25 -22.18 1.69
C VAL A 40 -13.04 -20.86 0.97
N GLU A 41 -12.11 -20.78 0.01
CA GLU A 41 -11.90 -19.56 -0.76
C GLU A 41 -13.14 -19.15 -1.55
N LYS A 42 -13.82 -20.11 -2.21
CA LYS A 42 -15.08 -19.85 -2.92
C LYS A 42 -16.16 -19.33 -1.98
N ALA A 43 -16.36 -20.00 -0.84
CA ALA A 43 -17.33 -19.57 0.16
C ALA A 43 -16.98 -18.17 0.71
N VAL A 44 -15.71 -17.91 1.01
CA VAL A 44 -15.25 -16.58 1.46
C VAL A 44 -15.45 -15.52 0.38
N SER A 45 -15.28 -15.88 -0.89
CA SER A 45 -15.47 -14.97 -2.03
C SER A 45 -16.93 -14.57 -2.25
N GLU A 46 -17.87 -15.39 -1.79
CA GLU A 46 -19.31 -15.15 -1.86
C GLU A 46 -19.84 -14.37 -0.64
N LEU A 47 -19.02 -14.23 0.41
CA LEU A 47 -19.42 -13.46 1.60
C LEU A 47 -19.73 -12.00 1.22
N PRO A 48 -20.75 -11.41 1.85
CA PRO A 48 -21.09 -10.01 1.62
C PRO A 48 -19.98 -9.10 2.15
N SER A 49 -19.80 -7.98 1.47
CA SER A 49 -18.95 -6.86 1.86
C SER A 49 -19.58 -5.57 1.33
N GLU A 50 -19.48 -4.51 2.10
CA GLU A 50 -20.06 -3.22 1.75
C GLU A 50 -19.19 -2.48 0.72
N CYS A 51 -19.85 -1.83 -0.23
CA CYS A 51 -19.22 -0.90 -1.17
C CYS A 51 -18.87 0.42 -0.47
N GLN A 52 -17.63 0.86 -0.63
CA GLN A 52 -17.13 2.09 0.01
C GLN A 52 -17.81 3.38 -0.48
N PHE A 53 -18.52 3.34 -1.61
CA PHE A 53 -19.16 4.53 -2.20
C PHE A 53 -20.67 4.57 -1.98
N CYS A 54 -21.38 3.44 -2.16
CA CYS A 54 -22.84 3.40 -2.07
C CYS A 54 -23.37 2.67 -0.81
N ALA A 55 -22.48 2.12 0.03
CA ALA A 55 -22.79 1.37 1.24
C ALA A 55 -23.73 0.16 1.05
N LYS A 56 -23.91 -0.31 -0.19
CA LYS A 56 -24.67 -1.54 -0.49
C LYS A 56 -23.77 -2.76 -0.39
N GLU A 57 -24.35 -3.88 0.01
CA GLU A 57 -23.64 -5.16 0.12
C GLU A 57 -23.49 -5.85 -1.24
N PHE A 58 -22.28 -6.33 -1.52
CA PHE A 58 -21.96 -7.16 -2.69
C PHE A 58 -21.10 -8.36 -2.27
N PRO A 59 -21.20 -9.49 -2.99
CA PRO A 59 -20.22 -10.57 -2.86
C PRO A 59 -18.80 -10.06 -3.10
N ARG A 60 -17.85 -10.42 -2.23
CA ARG A 60 -16.45 -9.96 -2.31
C ARG A 60 -15.81 -10.16 -3.69
N ASN A 61 -16.11 -11.25 -4.38
CA ASN A 61 -15.60 -11.52 -5.72
C ASN A 61 -16.10 -10.53 -6.79
N THR A 62 -17.25 -9.89 -6.59
CA THR A 62 -17.82 -8.90 -7.52
C THR A 62 -17.65 -7.46 -7.06
N LEU A 63 -17.35 -7.24 -5.77
CA LEU A 63 -17.28 -5.92 -5.17
C LEU A 63 -16.28 -5.01 -5.89
N GLN A 64 -15.10 -5.51 -6.21
CA GLN A 64 -14.08 -4.72 -6.93
C GLN A 64 -14.59 -4.26 -8.31
N HIS A 65 -15.26 -5.14 -9.05
CA HIS A 65 -15.83 -4.79 -10.34
C HIS A 65 -16.96 -3.75 -10.20
N HIS A 66 -17.81 -3.92 -9.18
CA HIS A 66 -18.84 -2.93 -8.86
C HIS A 66 -18.24 -1.55 -8.59
N GLU A 67 -17.28 -1.45 -7.67
CA GLU A 67 -16.65 -0.19 -7.26
C GLU A 67 -15.96 0.53 -8.42
N GLN A 68 -15.34 -0.22 -9.33
CA GLN A 68 -14.59 0.36 -10.46
C GLN A 68 -15.48 0.76 -11.64
N GLN A 69 -16.52 -0.03 -11.96
CA GLN A 69 -17.24 0.07 -13.24
C GLN A 69 -18.73 0.36 -13.09
N LEU A 70 -19.41 -0.19 -12.07
CA LEU A 70 -20.87 -0.21 -12.02
C LEU A 70 -21.48 0.74 -10.97
N CYS A 71 -20.70 1.13 -9.96
CA CYS A 71 -21.19 1.95 -8.87
C CYS A 71 -21.55 3.36 -9.34
N ALA A 72 -22.80 3.78 -9.12
CA ALA A 72 -23.29 5.11 -9.48
C ALA A 72 -22.68 6.23 -8.61
N GLU A 73 -22.29 5.90 -7.38
CA GLU A 73 -21.66 6.81 -6.42
C GLU A 73 -20.13 6.85 -6.53
N ARG A 74 -19.53 6.04 -7.42
CA ARG A 74 -18.06 6.08 -7.59
C ARG A 74 -17.64 7.47 -8.08
N PRO A 75 -16.56 8.04 -7.54
CA PRO A 75 -16.05 9.33 -7.99
C PRO A 75 -15.38 9.19 -9.36
N VAL A 76 -15.90 9.91 -10.35
CA VAL A 76 -15.37 9.97 -11.72
C VAL A 76 -14.89 11.37 -12.04
N LYS A 77 -13.98 11.46 -13.00
CA LYS A 77 -13.54 12.75 -13.57
C LYS A 77 -14.40 13.07 -14.79
N CYS A 78 -14.57 14.36 -15.09
CA CYS A 78 -15.20 14.81 -16.33
C CYS A 78 -14.43 14.29 -17.57
N GLY A 79 -15.12 13.98 -18.67
CA GLY A 79 -14.48 13.63 -19.95
C GLY A 79 -13.51 14.71 -20.47
N TYR A 80 -13.79 15.98 -20.13
CA TYR A 80 -12.92 17.13 -20.41
C TYR A 80 -11.84 17.37 -19.34
N SER A 81 -11.62 16.43 -18.42
CA SER A 81 -10.49 16.50 -17.48
C SER A 81 -9.14 16.57 -18.20
N LYS A 82 -9.03 15.98 -19.40
CA LYS A 82 -7.85 16.06 -20.26
C LYS A 82 -7.50 17.47 -20.73
N ILE A 83 -8.44 18.42 -20.69
CA ILE A 83 -8.25 19.80 -21.17
C ILE A 83 -8.29 20.84 -20.06
N GLY A 84 -8.36 20.43 -18.78
CA GLY A 84 -8.41 21.38 -17.68
C GLY A 84 -9.48 21.14 -16.64
N CYS A 85 -10.49 20.32 -16.93
CA CYS A 85 -11.66 20.28 -16.06
C CYS A 85 -11.35 19.67 -14.68
N PRO A 86 -11.49 20.41 -13.57
CA PRO A 86 -11.20 19.91 -12.23
C PRO A 86 -12.36 19.11 -11.63
N TRP A 87 -13.49 19.00 -12.34
CA TRP A 87 -14.69 18.37 -11.81
C TRP A 87 -14.45 16.88 -11.52
N ARG A 88 -14.79 16.50 -10.28
CA ARG A 88 -14.81 15.14 -9.78
C ARG A 88 -16.07 14.95 -8.95
N GLY A 89 -16.91 14.00 -9.33
CA GLY A 89 -18.20 13.76 -8.68
C GLY A 89 -18.73 12.35 -8.93
N PRO A 90 -19.94 12.04 -8.44
CA PRO A 90 -20.59 10.75 -8.66
C PRO A 90 -20.72 10.42 -10.15
N SER A 91 -20.59 9.14 -10.50
CA SER A 91 -20.66 8.68 -11.90
C SER A 91 -21.98 9.04 -12.59
N HIS A 92 -23.08 9.13 -11.86
CA HIS A 92 -24.39 9.45 -12.45
C HIS A 92 -24.53 10.94 -12.83
N GLU A 93 -23.87 11.85 -12.10
CA GLU A 93 -23.88 13.29 -12.38
C GLU A 93 -22.92 13.70 -13.51
N ALA A 94 -21.98 12.82 -13.88
CA ALA A 94 -20.94 13.13 -14.86
C ALA A 94 -21.50 13.52 -16.23
N SER A 95 -22.53 12.83 -16.71
CA SER A 95 -23.15 13.15 -18.00
C SER A 95 -23.91 14.48 -17.97
N GLU A 96 -24.49 14.84 -16.83
CA GLU A 96 -25.15 16.14 -16.66
C GLU A 96 -24.12 17.26 -16.65
N HIS A 97 -23.03 17.09 -15.89
CA HIS A 97 -21.91 18.01 -15.88
C HIS A 97 -21.30 18.21 -17.28
N GLU A 98 -21.07 17.14 -18.04
CA GLU A 98 -20.46 17.22 -19.37
C GLU A 98 -21.25 18.09 -20.35
N LYS A 99 -22.58 18.14 -20.24
CA LYS A 99 -23.45 18.99 -21.07
C LYS A 99 -23.32 20.48 -20.75
N VAL A 100 -23.03 20.81 -19.49
CA VAL A 100 -22.89 22.19 -18.99
C VAL A 100 -21.44 22.59 -18.77
N CYS A 101 -20.49 21.73 -19.14
CA CYS A 101 -19.07 21.96 -18.90
C CYS A 101 -18.60 23.18 -19.71
N PRO A 102 -17.94 24.16 -19.08
CA PRO A 102 -17.44 25.34 -19.79
C PRO A 102 -16.12 25.08 -20.53
N HIS A 103 -15.39 24.02 -20.17
CA HIS A 103 -14.05 23.75 -20.73
C HIS A 103 -14.02 23.52 -22.25
N PRO A 104 -15.01 22.89 -22.91
CA PRO A 104 -15.05 22.79 -24.37
C PRO A 104 -15.10 24.13 -25.10
N SER A 105 -15.65 25.17 -24.47
CA SER A 105 -15.76 26.52 -25.04
C SER A 105 -14.69 27.48 -24.50
N THR A 106 -13.75 27.01 -23.68
CA THR A 106 -12.65 27.86 -23.19
C THR A 106 -11.65 28.20 -24.28
N THR A 107 -10.96 29.33 -24.12
CA THR A 107 -9.96 29.77 -25.10
C THR A 107 -8.72 28.86 -25.04
N GLY A 108 -8.03 28.69 -26.17
CA GLY A 108 -6.82 27.86 -26.22
C GLY A 108 -5.72 28.31 -25.25
N LYS A 109 -5.69 29.60 -24.90
CA LYS A 109 -4.74 30.14 -23.89
C LYS A 109 -5.03 29.61 -22.49
N ASP A 110 -6.30 29.54 -22.10
CA ASP A 110 -6.71 29.02 -20.79
C ASP A 110 -6.49 27.51 -20.72
N VAL A 111 -6.76 26.79 -21.81
CA VAL A 111 -6.48 25.35 -21.92
C VAL A 111 -4.98 25.08 -21.78
N MET A 112 -4.12 25.82 -22.49
CA MET A 112 -2.67 25.64 -22.37
C MET A 112 -2.17 25.91 -20.96
N SER A 113 -2.66 26.97 -20.31
CA SER A 113 -2.29 27.26 -18.93
C SER A 113 -2.70 26.13 -17.98
N ALA A 114 -3.87 25.53 -18.19
CA ALA A 114 -4.34 24.38 -17.41
C ALA A 114 -3.53 23.10 -17.69
N LEU A 115 -3.14 22.87 -18.94
CA LEU A 115 -2.29 21.75 -19.34
C LEU A 115 -0.88 21.85 -18.76
N ASP A 116 -0.27 23.04 -18.79
CA ASP A 116 1.06 23.28 -18.20
C ASP A 116 1.05 22.99 -16.69
N ALA A 117 -0.01 23.40 -15.98
CA ALA A 117 -0.17 23.11 -14.56
C ALA A 117 -0.37 21.60 -14.30
N MET A 118 -1.02 20.87 -15.21
CA MET A 118 -1.13 19.40 -15.11
C MET A 118 0.19 18.71 -15.38
N ASP A 119 0.95 19.17 -16.38
CA ASP A 119 2.26 18.60 -16.69
C ASP A 119 3.22 18.80 -15.53
N GLN A 120 3.26 19.99 -14.92
CA GLN A 120 4.06 20.24 -13.72
C GLN A 120 3.75 19.26 -12.58
N LYS A 121 2.46 19.05 -12.25
CA LYS A 121 2.05 18.07 -11.25
C LYS A 121 2.46 16.65 -11.62
N PHE A 122 2.32 16.29 -12.90
CA PHE A 122 2.73 14.98 -13.37
C PHE A 122 4.25 14.78 -13.26
N GLN A 123 5.06 15.81 -13.55
CA GLN A 123 6.51 15.75 -13.34
C GLN A 123 6.86 15.61 -11.86
N GLU A 124 6.18 16.31 -10.95
CA GLU A 124 6.38 16.16 -9.50
C GLU A 124 6.07 14.74 -9.03
N GLU A 125 4.94 14.16 -9.44
CA GLU A 125 4.59 12.77 -9.14
C GLU A 125 5.59 11.78 -9.74
N LYS A 126 6.02 12.02 -10.98
CA LYS A 126 7.02 11.18 -11.64
C LYS A 126 8.35 11.20 -10.89
N LEU A 127 8.82 12.37 -10.45
CA LEU A 127 10.05 12.50 -9.65
C LEU A 127 9.96 11.72 -8.34
N LEU A 128 8.79 11.71 -7.69
CA LEU A 128 8.56 10.88 -6.50
C LEU A 128 8.74 9.38 -6.82
N TYR A 129 8.11 8.90 -7.89
CA TYR A 129 8.23 7.50 -8.30
C TYR A 129 9.66 7.14 -8.70
N ASP A 130 10.31 7.99 -9.49
CA ASP A 130 11.72 7.81 -9.89
C ASP A 130 12.61 7.72 -8.64
N THR A 131 12.40 8.58 -7.64
CA THR A 131 13.12 8.52 -6.36
C THR A 131 12.87 7.21 -5.60
N ILE A 132 11.63 6.72 -5.58
CA ILE A 132 11.29 5.44 -4.95
C ILE A 132 11.97 4.28 -5.70
N PHE A 133 11.94 4.29 -7.02
CA PHE A 133 12.62 3.28 -7.84
C PHE A 133 14.13 3.31 -7.62
N ASP A 134 14.74 4.48 -7.57
CA ASP A 134 16.15 4.65 -7.25
C ASP A 134 16.47 4.08 -5.86
N LEU A 135 15.66 4.41 -4.85
CA LEU A 135 15.81 3.88 -3.49
C LEU A 135 15.70 2.34 -3.44
N MET A 136 14.77 1.76 -4.17
CA MET A 136 14.60 0.31 -4.25
C MET A 136 15.66 -0.36 -5.12
N SER A 137 16.28 0.39 -6.03
CA SER A 137 17.36 -0.11 -6.91
C SER A 137 18.71 -0.20 -6.20
N PHE A 138 18.84 0.37 -4.99
CA PHE A 138 20.04 0.21 -4.19
C PHE A 138 20.25 -1.27 -3.88
N GLU A 139 21.35 -1.82 -4.42
CA GLU A 139 21.74 -3.23 -4.32
C GLU A 139 21.91 -3.72 -2.87
N LYS A 140 22.08 -2.80 -1.90
CA LYS A 140 22.31 -3.12 -0.49
C LYS A 140 21.49 -2.21 0.42
N ILE A 141 20.23 -2.57 0.69
CA ILE A 141 19.47 -1.95 1.78
C ILE A 141 19.77 -2.73 3.08
N THR A 142 20.21 -2.03 4.13
CA THR A 142 20.47 -2.65 5.45
C THR A 142 19.54 -2.08 6.51
N PHE A 143 18.75 -2.93 7.16
CA PHE A 143 17.93 -2.57 8.31
C PHE A 143 18.72 -2.86 9.60
N ASN A 144 18.92 -1.85 10.45
CA ASN A 144 19.64 -1.99 11.71
C ASN A 144 18.83 -1.36 12.84
N ASP A 145 18.53 -2.14 13.88
CA ASP A 145 17.92 -1.63 15.10
C ASP A 145 18.98 -0.94 15.96
N LEU A 146 18.83 0.38 16.12
CA LEU A 146 19.80 1.20 16.86
C LEU A 146 19.40 1.33 18.33
N GLN A 147 20.07 0.57 19.20
CA GLN A 147 19.94 0.74 20.65
C GLN A 147 20.94 1.79 21.15
N LEU A 148 20.41 2.86 21.74
CA LEU A 148 21.18 3.98 22.30
C LEU A 148 21.51 3.75 23.77
N LYS A 149 22.80 3.86 24.14
CA LYS A 149 23.29 3.79 25.52
C LYS A 149 23.76 5.17 25.99
N PRO A 150 23.34 5.63 27.18
CA PRO A 150 23.75 6.93 27.70
C PRO A 150 25.20 6.91 28.18
N TYR A 151 25.94 7.98 27.93
CA TYR A 151 27.25 8.27 28.54
C TYR A 151 27.39 9.76 28.88
N ARG A 152 28.27 10.09 29.82
CA ARG A 152 28.53 11.48 30.24
C ARG A 152 29.97 11.86 29.90
N THR A 153 30.18 13.10 29.46
CA THR A 153 31.53 13.65 29.26
C THR A 153 32.19 13.98 30.60
N GLU A 154 33.50 13.87 30.69
CA GLU A 154 34.29 14.23 31.89
C GLU A 154 34.57 15.74 32.01
N GLU A 155 33.86 16.58 31.24
CA GLU A 155 33.99 18.04 31.31
C GLU A 155 33.42 18.60 32.62
N PHE A 156 33.86 19.80 33.01
CA PHE A 156 33.40 20.52 34.21
C PHE A 156 31.87 20.65 34.30
N VAL A 157 31.19 20.62 33.15
CA VAL A 157 29.73 20.45 33.04
C VAL A 157 29.46 19.14 32.32
N HIS A 158 29.06 18.10 33.05
CA HIS A 158 28.75 16.79 32.46
C HIS A 158 27.59 16.89 31.47
N LYS A 159 27.88 16.75 30.17
CA LYS A 159 26.86 16.68 29.12
C LYS A 159 26.45 15.23 28.91
N LEU A 160 25.14 14.98 28.86
CA LEU A 160 24.57 13.66 28.59
C LEU A 160 24.49 13.43 27.08
N TYR A 161 25.18 12.38 26.63
CA TYR A 161 25.14 11.91 25.25
C TYR A 161 24.63 10.48 25.19
N TYR A 162 24.26 10.05 24.00
CA TYR A 162 23.84 8.70 23.71
C TYR A 162 24.67 8.18 22.55
N GLU A 163 25.09 6.91 22.63
CA GLU A 163 25.79 6.25 21.53
C GLU A 163 25.25 4.84 21.29
N THR A 164 25.30 4.40 20.03
CA THR A 164 25.02 3.01 19.68
C THR A 164 26.24 2.13 19.91
N ALA A 165 26.03 0.81 20.04
CA ALA A 165 27.12 -0.13 19.76
C ALA A 165 27.59 0.02 18.31
N ARG A 166 28.81 -0.45 18.01
CA ARG A 166 29.29 -0.55 16.63
C ARG A 166 28.40 -1.51 15.86
N PHE A 167 27.93 -1.08 14.69
CA PHE A 167 27.18 -1.93 13.76
C PHE A 167 27.77 -1.83 12.36
N SER A 168 27.52 -2.86 11.55
CA SER A 168 28.05 -2.96 10.19
C SER A 168 26.98 -2.60 9.18
N ALA A 169 27.24 -1.62 8.32
CA ALA A 169 26.36 -1.27 7.21
C ALA A 169 27.19 -0.78 6.02
N PHE A 170 26.81 -1.17 4.80
CA PHE A 170 27.48 -0.77 3.56
C PHE A 170 28.99 -1.07 3.54
N ASN A 171 29.43 -2.20 4.14
CA ASN A 171 30.84 -2.56 4.33
C ASN A 171 31.67 -1.60 5.22
N PHE A 172 31.01 -0.74 5.99
CA PHE A 172 31.63 0.13 6.98
C PHE A 172 31.17 -0.22 8.41
N GLN A 173 31.99 0.15 9.39
CA GLN A 173 31.62 0.13 10.81
C GLN A 173 31.11 1.51 11.22
N TRP A 174 29.90 1.56 11.76
CA TRP A 174 29.23 2.79 12.15
C TRP A 174 29.05 2.86 13.66
N VAL A 175 29.12 4.08 14.18
CA VAL A 175 28.67 4.43 15.54
C VAL A 175 27.87 5.71 15.41
N VAL A 176 26.62 5.67 15.87
CA VAL A 176 25.76 6.86 15.88
C VAL A 176 25.84 7.48 17.28
N LYS A 177 26.22 8.76 17.33
CA LYS A 177 26.27 9.56 18.56
C LYS A 177 25.21 10.66 18.49
N THR A 178 24.38 10.77 19.52
CA THR A 178 23.31 11.76 19.59
C THR A 178 23.32 12.48 20.94
N ARG A 179 22.73 13.68 20.96
CA ARG A 179 22.41 14.43 22.17
C ARG A 179 20.95 14.83 22.12
N ILE A 180 20.30 14.91 23.27
CA ILE A 180 18.93 15.41 23.33
C ILE A 180 18.99 16.94 23.33
N ASN A 181 18.35 17.56 22.35
CA ASN A 181 18.17 19.01 22.32
C ASN A 181 16.99 19.39 23.22
N ASN A 182 17.25 20.14 24.30
CA ASN A 182 16.21 20.62 25.21
C ASN A 182 15.66 22.01 24.81
N MET A 183 16.05 22.54 23.65
CA MET A 183 15.59 23.84 23.13
C MET A 183 14.21 23.71 22.47
N GLN A 184 13.15 23.80 23.28
CA GLN A 184 11.76 23.63 22.83
C GLN A 184 11.28 24.69 21.82
N ARG A 185 11.95 25.85 21.77
CA ARG A 185 11.61 26.97 20.87
C ARG A 185 12.24 26.84 19.48
N ASP A 186 13.34 26.10 19.33
CA ASP A 186 14.00 25.93 18.04
C ASP A 186 14.74 24.57 17.98
N PRO A 187 14.07 23.50 17.52
CA PRO A 187 14.61 22.13 17.54
C PRO A 187 15.85 21.92 16.67
N ALA A 188 16.06 22.78 15.66
CA ALA A 188 17.12 22.63 14.66
C ALA A 188 18.46 23.23 15.10
N LEU A 189 18.46 24.15 16.06
CA LEU A 189 19.68 24.75 16.59
C LEU A 189 20.26 23.88 17.69
N SER A 190 21.44 23.32 17.43
CA SER A 190 22.22 22.57 18.41
C SER A 190 23.47 23.40 18.76
N VAL A 191 23.54 23.97 19.96
CA VAL A 191 24.75 24.62 20.51
C VAL A 191 25.62 23.57 21.17
#